data_AF-A0A958IVG2-F1
#
_entry.id   AF-A0A958IVG2-F1
#
_cell.length_a   1.000
_cell.length_b   1.000
_cell.length_c   1.000
_cell.angle_alpha   90.00
_cell.angle_beta   90.00
_cell.angle_gamma   90.00
#
_symmetry.space_group_name_H-M   'P 1'
#
loop_
_entity.id
_entity.type
_entity.pdbx_description
1 polymer ?
#
loop_
_entity_poly.entity_id
_entity_poly.type
_entity_poly.pdbx_seq_one_letter_code
_entity_poly.pdbx_strand_id
1 'polypeptide(L)'
;MQWVRQCKDTFIRRYNDLGYITSQLSKRDRVYDEIGALFLSKINRTARTVDEIVDELHAQFSDVSREVLRADFGEFIQELAEEGFLVTGRSEADLDRKDHGFSYLTDAPKTAALNFLAQDKNPALRDTADFFYSYFRDHPVIFGMHLEITGHCNERCLHCYLPRPEKVAVMPLSMARDLQDQLQAMGT
;
A
#
# COMPACT_ATOMS: atom_id res chain seq x y z
N MET A 1 -25.87 -2.62 5.74
CA MET A 1 -24.53 -3.20 5.97
C MET A 1 -23.67 -2.90 4.76
N GLN A 2 -22.65 -2.08 4.97
CA GLN A 2 -21.66 -1.75 3.94
C GLN A 2 -20.41 -2.58 4.22
N TRP A 3 -19.87 -3.20 3.19
CA TRP A 3 -18.67 -4.01 3.25
C TRP A 3 -17.51 -3.23 2.65
N VAL A 4 -16.31 -3.47 3.18
CA VAL A 4 -15.06 -2.90 2.70
C VAL A 4 -13.99 -3.98 2.65
N ARG A 5 -13.12 -3.89 1.63
CA ARG A 5 -11.94 -4.76 1.47
C ARG A 5 -10.82 -3.99 0.77
N GLN A 6 -9.58 -4.25 1.18
CA GLN A 6 -8.39 -3.78 0.48
C GLN A 6 -8.26 -4.44 -0.91
N CYS A 7 -8.00 -3.66 -1.96
CA CYS A 7 -7.73 -4.20 -3.29
C CYS A 7 -6.44 -5.04 -3.30
N LYS A 8 -6.36 -6.02 -4.21
CA LYS A 8 -5.21 -6.94 -4.32
C LYS A 8 -3.88 -6.24 -4.59
N ASP A 9 -3.92 -5.19 -5.40
CA ASP A 9 -2.75 -4.41 -5.82
C ASP A 9 -2.44 -3.24 -4.87
N THR A 10 -3.21 -3.09 -3.79
CA THR A 10 -2.99 -2.07 -2.77
C THR A 10 -2.16 -2.64 -1.62
N PHE A 11 -1.27 -1.81 -1.07
CA PHE A 11 -0.43 -2.11 0.08
C PHE A 11 -0.60 -1.00 1.11
N ILE A 12 -0.81 -1.39 2.36
CA ILE A 12 -0.91 -0.50 3.50
C ILE A 12 0.31 -0.76 4.38
N ARG A 13 0.97 0.30 4.81
CA ARG A 13 2.15 0.28 5.68
C ARG A 13 1.99 1.31 6.79
N ARG A 14 2.68 1.09 7.90
CA ARG A 14 2.75 2.04 9.00
C ARG A 14 4.21 2.37 9.27
N TYR A 15 4.54 3.65 9.29
CA TYR A 15 5.87 4.16 9.63
C TYR A 15 5.73 5.06 10.86
N ASN A 16 6.09 4.54 12.04
CA ASN A 16 5.82 5.18 13.33
C ASN A 16 4.32 5.51 13.49
N ASP A 17 3.97 6.78 13.50
CA ASP A 17 2.60 7.27 13.63
C ASP A 17 1.93 7.53 12.27
N LEU A 18 2.64 7.34 11.16
CA LEU A 18 2.12 7.62 9.82
C LEU A 18 1.53 6.38 9.17
N GLY A 19 0.40 6.57 8.48
CA GLY A 19 -0.24 5.59 7.63
C GLY A 19 0.13 5.82 6.17
N TYR A 20 0.61 4.80 5.48
CA TYR A 20 0.95 4.88 4.06
C TYR A 20 0.14 3.86 3.27
N ILE A 21 -0.49 4.29 2.19
CA ILE A 21 -1.22 3.41 1.27
C ILE A 21 -0.76 3.65 -0.16
N THR A 22 -0.49 2.58 -0.89
CA THR A 22 0.03 2.65 -2.26
C THR A 22 -0.60 1.57 -3.13
N SER A 23 -0.88 1.90 -4.40
CA SER A 23 -1.47 0.99 -5.38
C SER A 23 -0.45 0.69 -6.47
N GLN A 24 -0.04 -0.58 -6.60
CA GLN A 24 0.88 -0.99 -7.65
C GLN A 24 0.27 -0.90 -9.06
N LEU A 25 -1.06 -0.98 -9.17
CA LEU A 25 -1.76 -0.89 -10.44
C LEU A 25 -1.89 0.57 -10.92
N SER A 26 -2.35 1.47 -10.04
CA SER A 26 -2.55 2.88 -10.41
C SER A 26 -1.33 3.76 -10.20
N LYS A 27 -0.32 3.28 -9.48
CA LYS A 27 0.89 4.02 -9.05
C LYS A 27 0.60 5.24 -8.15
N ARG A 28 -0.64 5.39 -7.68
CA ARG A 28 -1.01 6.38 -6.69
C ARG A 28 -0.62 5.94 -5.30
N ASP A 29 -0.33 6.90 -4.46
CA ASP A 29 -0.08 6.70 -3.05
C ASP A 29 -0.55 7.88 -2.20
N ARG A 30 -0.74 7.64 -0.91
CA ARG A 30 -1.16 8.64 0.06
C ARG A 30 -0.52 8.39 1.41
N VAL A 31 -0.24 9.49 2.10
CA VAL A 31 0.24 9.50 3.48
C VAL A 31 -0.83 10.12 4.37
N TYR A 32 -1.06 9.49 5.51
CA TYR A 32 -2.01 9.90 6.52
C TYR A 32 -1.30 10.07 7.87
N ASP A 33 -1.89 10.91 8.72
CA ASP A 33 -1.49 11.12 10.10
C ASP A 33 -1.83 9.91 10.99
N GLU A 34 -1.69 10.07 12.31
CA GLU A 34 -1.93 9.04 13.31
C GLU A 34 -3.35 8.45 13.27
N ILE A 35 -4.35 9.30 13.08
CA ILE A 35 -5.76 8.88 13.04
C ILE A 35 -6.02 8.09 11.75
N GLY A 36 -5.56 8.61 10.61
CA GLY A 36 -5.68 7.90 9.35
C GLY A 36 -4.86 6.60 9.34
N ALA A 37 -3.70 6.55 10.01
CA ALA A 37 -2.93 5.33 10.20
C ALA A 37 -3.71 4.29 11.01
N LEU A 38 -4.46 4.72 12.03
CA LEU A 38 -5.32 3.84 12.80
C LEU A 38 -6.47 3.31 11.96
N PHE A 39 -7.13 4.15 11.14
CA PHE A 39 -8.19 3.72 10.23
C PHE A 39 -7.67 2.68 9.22
N LEU A 40 -6.53 2.96 8.59
CA LEU A 40 -5.86 2.04 7.67
C LEU A 40 -5.52 0.71 8.32
N SER A 41 -5.10 0.71 9.61
CA SER A 41 -4.74 -0.53 10.33
C SER A 41 -5.88 -1.53 10.50
N LYS A 42 -7.14 -1.07 10.43
CA LYS A 42 -8.33 -1.92 10.57
C LYS A 42 -8.82 -2.50 9.24
N ILE A 43 -8.32 -1.96 8.13
CA ILE A 43 -8.66 -2.40 6.78
C ILE A 43 -7.71 -3.53 6.38
N ASN A 44 -8.27 -4.61 5.86
CA ASN A 44 -7.48 -5.77 5.46
C ASN A 44 -7.99 -6.39 4.15
N ARG A 45 -7.29 -7.43 3.71
CA ARG A 45 -7.62 -8.18 2.48
C ARG A 45 -8.83 -9.12 2.65
N THR A 46 -9.33 -9.29 3.86
CA THR A 46 -10.58 -10.01 4.13
C THR A 46 -11.74 -9.04 4.08
N ALA A 47 -12.89 -9.47 3.57
CA ALA A 47 -14.07 -8.61 3.59
C ALA A 47 -14.53 -8.39 5.03
N ARG A 48 -14.83 -7.14 5.39
CA ARG A 48 -15.36 -6.78 6.72
C ARG A 48 -16.49 -5.79 6.57
N THR A 49 -17.39 -5.75 7.54
CA THR A 49 -18.40 -4.70 7.56
C THR A 49 -17.84 -3.42 8.16
N VAL A 50 -18.31 -2.28 7.65
CA VAL A 50 -17.98 -0.95 8.17
C VAL A 50 -18.38 -0.84 9.64
N ASP A 51 -19.53 -1.40 10.01
CA ASP A 51 -20.06 -1.30 11.37
C ASP A 51 -19.16 -2.08 12.38
N GLU A 52 -18.65 -3.27 12.02
CA GLU A 52 -17.69 -4.02 12.85
C GLU A 52 -16.37 -3.24 13.06
N ILE A 53 -15.84 -2.61 12.02
CA ILE A 53 -14.60 -1.82 12.12
C ILE A 53 -14.83 -0.60 13.02
N VAL A 54 -15.96 0.08 12.86
CA VAL A 54 -16.32 1.23 13.70
C VAL A 54 -16.45 0.83 15.16
N ASP A 55 -17.04 -0.34 15.46
CA ASP A 55 -17.15 -0.83 16.84
C ASP A 55 -15.76 -1.09 17.46
N GLU A 56 -14.81 -1.63 16.70
CA GLU A 56 -13.41 -1.81 17.13
C GLU A 56 -12.65 -0.50 17.31
N LEU A 57 -12.91 0.49 16.45
CA LEU A 57 -12.30 1.82 16.56
C LEU A 57 -12.89 2.55 17.76
N HIS A 58 -14.21 2.51 17.97
CA HIS A 58 -14.89 3.15 19.10
C HIS A 58 -14.39 2.63 20.45
N ALA A 59 -13.99 1.36 20.55
CA ALA A 59 -13.37 0.82 21.76
C ALA A 59 -12.02 1.48 22.12
N GLN A 60 -11.36 2.15 21.17
CA GLN A 60 -10.07 2.83 21.36
C GLN A 60 -10.21 4.35 21.50
N PHE A 61 -11.37 4.93 21.15
CA PHE A 61 -11.67 6.35 21.30
C PHE A 61 -12.64 6.56 22.46
N SER A 62 -12.20 7.20 23.55
CA SER A 62 -13.05 7.46 24.72
C SER A 62 -14.01 8.64 24.52
N ASP A 63 -13.68 9.56 23.60
CA ASP A 63 -14.27 10.90 23.57
C ASP A 63 -15.11 11.19 22.31
N VAL A 64 -15.34 10.20 21.45
CA VAL A 64 -16.04 10.35 20.16
C VAL A 64 -17.25 9.44 20.11
N SER A 65 -18.40 9.96 19.69
CA SER A 65 -19.59 9.13 19.51
C SER A 65 -19.44 8.18 18.33
N ARG A 66 -20.04 6.99 18.44
CA ARG A 66 -20.06 5.98 17.39
C ARG A 66 -20.59 6.54 16.07
N GLU A 67 -21.58 7.41 16.10
CA GLU A 67 -22.21 7.99 14.91
C GLU A 67 -21.26 8.92 14.15
N VAL A 68 -20.49 9.74 14.88
CA VAL A 68 -19.47 10.63 14.28
C VAL A 68 -18.36 9.80 13.69
N LEU A 69 -17.82 8.84 14.45
CA LEU A 69 -16.76 7.95 13.98
C LEU A 69 -17.17 7.15 12.74
N ARG A 70 -18.44 6.72 12.68
CA ARG A 70 -18.98 6.03 11.51
C ARG A 70 -19.07 6.93 10.28
N ALA A 71 -19.43 8.19 10.45
CA ALA A 71 -19.48 9.16 9.36
C ALA A 71 -18.07 9.44 8.83
N ASP A 72 -17.12 9.76 9.72
CA ASP A 72 -15.73 10.07 9.36
C ASP A 72 -15.05 8.88 8.68
N PHE A 73 -15.20 7.67 9.24
CA PHE A 73 -14.66 6.46 8.63
C PHE A 73 -15.35 6.14 7.29
N GLY A 74 -16.65 6.43 7.17
CA GLY A 74 -17.42 6.27 5.93
C GLY A 74 -16.92 7.17 4.81
N GLU A 75 -16.63 8.44 5.11
CA GLU A 75 -16.03 9.39 4.16
C GLU A 75 -14.62 8.94 3.75
N PHE A 76 -13.82 8.52 4.74
CA PHE A 76 -12.46 8.02 4.52
C PHE A 76 -12.40 6.82 3.57
N ILE A 77 -13.22 5.79 3.81
CA ILE A 77 -13.23 4.60 2.93
C ILE A 77 -13.78 4.92 1.54
N GLN A 78 -14.70 5.89 1.43
CA GLN A 78 -15.30 6.24 0.16
C GLN A 78 -14.29 6.98 -0.72
N GLU A 79 -13.53 7.92 -0.15
CA GLU A 79 -12.43 8.59 -0.85
C GLU A 79 -11.40 7.56 -1.37
N LEU A 80 -10.96 6.63 -0.51
CA LEU A 80 -10.01 5.59 -0.89
C LEU A 80 -10.59 4.62 -1.95
N ALA A 81 -11.89 4.35 -1.92
CA ALA A 81 -12.54 3.50 -2.92
C ALA A 81 -12.67 4.18 -4.28
N GLU A 82 -12.95 5.49 -4.32
CA GLU A 82 -12.97 6.29 -5.55
C GLU A 82 -11.58 6.35 -6.22
N GLU A 83 -10.53 6.27 -5.41
CA GLU A 83 -9.15 6.18 -5.88
C GLU A 83 -8.65 4.75 -6.11
N GLY A 84 -9.53 3.76 -5.98
CA GLY A 84 -9.23 2.36 -6.29
C GLY A 84 -8.24 1.71 -5.34
N PHE A 85 -7.98 2.30 -4.17
CA PHE A 85 -7.21 1.65 -3.12
C PHE A 85 -8.03 0.54 -2.44
N LEU A 86 -9.33 0.76 -2.28
CA LEU A 86 -10.28 -0.13 -1.62
C LEU A 86 -11.45 -0.47 -2.54
N VAL A 87 -12.17 -1.54 -2.19
CA VAL A 87 -13.46 -1.88 -2.78
C VAL A 87 -14.53 -1.82 -1.70
N THR A 88 -15.65 -1.16 -2.01
CA THR A 88 -16.83 -1.11 -1.15
C THR A 88 -18.05 -1.73 -1.85
N GLY A 89 -18.92 -2.37 -1.06
CA GLY A 89 -20.04 -3.13 -1.60
C GLY A 89 -21.11 -3.47 -0.57
N ARG A 90 -22.18 -4.10 -1.05
CA ARG A 90 -23.30 -4.55 -0.19
C ARG A 90 -23.17 -6.02 0.27
N SER A 91 -22.30 -6.78 -0.37
CA SER A 91 -22.00 -8.18 -0.06
C SER A 91 -20.59 -8.53 -0.52
N GLU A 92 -20.03 -9.64 -0.02
CA GLU A 92 -18.72 -10.12 -0.46
C GLU A 92 -18.65 -10.39 -1.97
N ALA A 93 -19.73 -10.98 -2.53
CA ALA A 93 -19.82 -11.22 -3.97
C ALA A 93 -19.81 -9.92 -4.80
N ASP A 94 -20.34 -8.83 -4.25
CA ASP A 94 -20.26 -7.51 -4.89
C ASP A 94 -18.81 -6.96 -4.87
N LEU A 95 -18.06 -7.21 -3.79
CA LEU A 95 -16.64 -6.87 -3.72
C LEU A 95 -15.82 -7.64 -4.75
N ASP A 96 -16.02 -8.95 -4.87
CA ASP A 96 -15.29 -9.79 -5.84
C ASP A 96 -15.51 -9.35 -7.28
N ARG A 97 -16.72 -8.90 -7.60
CA ARG A 97 -17.04 -8.38 -8.93
C ARG A 97 -16.35 -7.05 -9.22
N LYS A 98 -16.14 -6.21 -8.20
CA LYS A 98 -15.56 -4.86 -8.32
C LYS A 98 -14.04 -4.85 -8.16
N ASP A 99 -13.46 -5.86 -7.51
CA ASP A 99 -12.02 -6.04 -7.31
C ASP A 99 -11.36 -6.56 -8.60
N HIS A 100 -11.23 -5.65 -9.55
CA HIS A 100 -10.55 -5.91 -10.82
C HIS A 100 -9.04 -5.98 -10.59
N GLY A 101 -8.52 -7.20 -10.56
CA GLY A 101 -7.07 -7.43 -10.64
C GLY A 101 -6.56 -7.33 -12.07
N PHE A 102 -5.25 -7.23 -12.22
CA PHE A 102 -4.59 -7.32 -13.52
C PHE A 102 -4.90 -8.68 -14.19
N SER A 103 -5.39 -8.65 -15.45
CA SER A 103 -5.69 -9.86 -16.23
C SER A 103 -5.23 -9.69 -17.67
N TYR A 104 -4.50 -10.68 -18.20
CA TYR A 104 -4.10 -10.71 -19.62
C TYR A 104 -5.26 -11.00 -20.58
N LEU A 105 -6.44 -11.39 -20.06
CA LEU A 105 -7.62 -11.75 -20.85
C LEU A 105 -8.48 -10.54 -21.22
N THR A 106 -8.19 -9.37 -20.66
CA THR A 106 -8.90 -8.13 -20.96
C THR A 106 -8.20 -7.44 -22.14
N ASP A 107 -8.94 -6.91 -23.12
CA ASP A 107 -8.38 -6.34 -24.35
C ASP A 107 -7.45 -5.12 -24.14
N ALA A 108 -7.37 -4.58 -22.92
CA ALA A 108 -6.58 -3.39 -22.60
C ALA A 108 -6.08 -3.40 -21.15
N PRO A 109 -5.27 -4.38 -20.70
CA PRO A 109 -4.93 -4.50 -19.28
C PRO A 109 -3.91 -3.45 -18.81
N LYS A 110 -3.25 -2.75 -19.74
CA LYS A 110 -2.35 -1.62 -19.49
C LYS A 110 -2.90 -0.28 -19.98
N THR A 111 -4.01 -0.29 -20.72
CA THR A 111 -4.54 0.86 -21.48
C THR A 111 -6.01 1.14 -21.21
N ALA A 112 -6.71 0.30 -20.43
CA ALA A 112 -8.05 0.54 -19.92
C ALA A 112 -8.00 1.66 -18.85
N ALA A 113 -7.76 2.87 -19.34
CA ALA A 113 -8.14 4.15 -18.76
C ALA A 113 -8.18 4.23 -17.22
N LEU A 114 -7.06 3.97 -16.56
CA LEU A 114 -6.67 4.90 -15.51
C LEU A 114 -6.05 6.07 -16.27
N ASN A 115 -6.74 7.20 -16.31
CA ASN A 115 -6.15 8.42 -16.84
C ASN A 115 -4.92 8.70 -15.96
N PHE A 116 -3.72 8.25 -16.35
CA PHE A 116 -2.46 8.51 -15.63
C PHE A 116 -2.10 10.00 -15.68
N LEU A 117 -2.82 10.76 -16.50
CA LEU A 117 -2.82 12.22 -16.58
C LEU A 117 -3.87 12.87 -15.66
N ALA A 118 -4.61 12.10 -14.85
CA ALA A 118 -5.46 12.66 -13.83
C ALA A 118 -4.56 13.42 -12.86
N GLN A 119 -4.48 14.74 -13.06
CA GLN A 119 -3.93 15.66 -12.07
C GLN A 119 -4.52 15.29 -10.72
N ASP A 120 -3.68 15.25 -9.69
CA ASP A 120 -4.18 15.18 -8.32
C ASP A 120 -5.29 16.21 -8.18
N LYS A 121 -6.49 15.73 -7.85
CA LYS A 121 -7.68 16.58 -7.74
C LYS A 121 -7.51 17.66 -6.66
N ASN A 122 -6.46 17.55 -5.85
CA ASN A 122 -6.15 18.47 -4.77
C ASN A 122 -4.68 18.94 -4.85
N PRO A 123 -4.38 20.03 -5.56
CA PRO A 123 -3.01 20.60 -5.65
C PRO A 123 -2.47 21.13 -4.31
N ALA A 124 -3.29 21.14 -3.24
CA ALA A 124 -2.86 21.50 -1.90
C ALA A 124 -2.21 20.32 -1.14
N LEU A 125 -2.36 19.08 -1.61
CA LEU A 125 -1.68 17.94 -1.02
C LEU A 125 -0.21 17.97 -1.44
N ARG A 126 0.68 17.90 -0.44
CA ARG A 126 2.12 17.80 -0.67
C ARG A 126 2.41 16.46 -1.32
N ASP A 127 3.28 16.48 -2.32
CA ASP A 127 3.78 15.26 -2.96
C ASP A 127 4.33 14.29 -1.88
N THR A 128 3.92 13.03 -1.98
CA THR A 128 4.24 11.98 -1.01
C THR A 128 5.74 11.71 -0.95
N ALA A 129 6.45 11.82 -2.08
CA ALA A 129 7.89 11.65 -2.13
C ALA A 129 8.62 12.81 -1.45
N ASP A 130 8.20 14.06 -1.67
CA ASP A 130 8.75 15.24 -0.97
C ASP A 130 8.52 15.18 0.54
N PHE A 131 7.34 14.71 0.97
CA PHE A 131 7.04 14.49 2.38
C PHE A 131 7.99 13.45 2.98
N PHE A 132 8.10 12.26 2.38
CA PHE A 132 8.97 11.20 2.91
C PHE A 132 10.45 11.57 2.87
N TYR A 133 10.91 12.27 1.83
CA TYR A 133 12.28 12.76 1.76
C TYR A 133 12.63 13.66 2.95
N SER A 134 11.68 14.49 3.39
CA SER A 134 11.85 15.36 4.55
C SER A 134 11.72 14.56 5.86
N TYR A 135 10.68 13.74 5.99
CA TYR A 135 10.38 13.01 7.22
C TYR A 135 11.46 11.98 7.58
N PHE A 136 11.92 11.20 6.60
CA PHE A 136 12.94 10.16 6.82
C PHE A 136 14.34 10.70 7.07
N ARG A 137 14.59 11.99 6.84
CA ARG A 137 15.82 12.64 7.28
C ARG A 137 15.94 12.61 8.81
N ASP A 138 14.84 12.89 9.49
CA ASP A 138 14.77 12.96 10.95
C ASP A 138 14.35 11.62 11.56
N HIS A 139 13.68 10.76 10.77
CA HIS A 139 13.15 9.46 11.17
C HIS A 139 13.63 8.35 10.21
N PRO A 140 14.91 7.95 10.28
CA PRO A 140 15.47 7.00 9.32
C PRO A 140 14.80 5.63 9.45
N VAL A 141 14.21 5.15 8.35
CA VAL A 141 13.60 3.83 8.23
C VAL A 141 14.02 3.15 6.94
N ILE A 142 13.99 1.81 6.90
CA ILE A 142 14.21 1.06 5.67
C ILE A 142 12.93 1.13 4.83
N PHE A 143 12.90 2.02 3.84
CA PHE A 143 11.75 2.17 2.95
C PHE A 143 11.72 1.18 1.78
N GLY A 144 12.89 0.66 1.41
CA GLY A 144 13.04 -0.33 0.36
C GLY A 144 14.41 -1.00 0.45
N MET A 145 14.51 -2.14 -0.22
CA MET A 145 15.75 -2.91 -0.28
C MET A 145 15.97 -3.49 -1.67
N HIS A 146 17.23 -3.79 -1.94
CA HIS A 146 17.63 -4.53 -3.11
C HIS A 146 18.50 -5.70 -2.64
N LEU A 147 18.10 -6.92 -3.00
CA LEU A 147 18.88 -8.13 -2.77
C LEU A 147 19.57 -8.57 -4.04
N GLU A 148 20.90 -8.64 -4.00
CA GLU A 148 21.67 -9.34 -5.01
C GLU A 148 21.69 -10.84 -4.68
N ILE A 149 20.77 -11.60 -5.29
CA ILE A 149 20.66 -13.05 -5.05
C ILE A 149 21.87 -13.78 -5.65
N THR A 150 22.44 -13.26 -6.72
CA THR A 150 23.61 -13.82 -7.40
C THR A 150 24.42 -12.72 -8.08
N GLY A 151 25.73 -12.75 -7.90
CA GLY A 151 26.67 -11.93 -8.66
C GLY A 151 26.96 -12.52 -10.04
N HIS A 152 26.58 -13.77 -10.30
CA HIS A 152 26.75 -14.38 -11.61
C HIS A 152 25.87 -13.71 -12.66
N CYS A 153 26.49 -13.24 -13.73
CA CYS A 153 25.84 -12.65 -14.88
C CYS A 153 26.56 -13.14 -16.13
N ASN A 154 25.80 -13.62 -17.12
CA ASN A 154 26.33 -14.09 -18.40
C ASN A 154 26.60 -12.95 -19.41
N GLU A 155 26.33 -11.70 -19.02
CA GLU A 155 26.59 -10.52 -19.82
C GLU A 155 27.91 -9.80 -19.45
N ARG A 156 28.35 -8.94 -20.37
CA ARG A 156 29.61 -8.18 -20.26
C ARG A 156 29.39 -6.71 -20.59
N CYS A 157 28.41 -6.09 -19.93
CA CYS A 157 28.01 -4.70 -20.17
C CYS A 157 29.17 -3.74 -19.85
N LEU A 158 29.40 -2.75 -20.72
CA LEU A 158 30.45 -1.74 -20.56
C LEU A 158 30.27 -0.89 -19.30
N HIS A 159 29.01 -0.65 -18.90
CA HIS A 159 28.64 0.20 -17.76
C HIS A 159 28.22 -0.62 -16.52
N CYS A 160 28.63 -1.90 -16.42
CA CYS A 160 28.33 -2.70 -15.24
C CYS A 160 29.17 -2.21 -14.06
N TYR A 161 28.51 -1.85 -12.96
CA TYR A 161 29.19 -1.40 -11.72
C TYR A 161 29.89 -2.55 -10.97
N LEU A 162 29.45 -3.81 -11.17
CA LEU A 162 30.01 -4.98 -10.51
C LEU A 162 31.20 -5.54 -11.32
N PRO A 163 32.45 -5.46 -10.82
CA PRO A 163 33.62 -5.89 -11.57
C PRO A 163 33.65 -7.41 -11.71
N ARG A 164 34.20 -7.89 -12.84
CA ARG A 164 34.18 -9.33 -13.20
C ARG A 164 34.73 -10.29 -12.12
N PRO A 165 35.86 -10.00 -11.44
CA PRO A 165 36.40 -10.91 -10.43
C PRO A 165 35.46 -11.15 -9.24
N GLU A 166 34.53 -10.22 -8.99
CA GLU A 166 33.64 -10.23 -7.82
C GLU A 166 32.28 -10.91 -8.11
N LYS A 167 32.02 -11.29 -9.37
CA LYS A 167 30.77 -11.92 -9.85
C LYS A 167 30.66 -13.41 -9.52
N VAL A 168 30.90 -13.76 -8.26
CA VAL A 168 30.95 -15.17 -7.80
C VAL A 168 30.07 -15.45 -6.59
N ALA A 169 29.53 -14.41 -5.95
CA ALA A 169 28.67 -14.58 -4.79
C ALA A 169 27.32 -15.18 -5.19
N VAL A 170 26.84 -16.13 -4.40
CA VAL A 170 25.48 -16.67 -4.50
C VAL A 170 24.88 -16.65 -3.11
N MET A 171 23.77 -15.94 -2.95
CA MET A 171 23.04 -15.86 -1.70
C MET A 171 22.29 -17.17 -1.45
N PRO A 172 22.49 -17.83 -0.29
CA PRO A 172 21.67 -18.99 0.08
C PRO A 172 20.19 -18.59 0.18
N LEU A 173 19.30 -19.46 -0.29
CA LEU A 173 17.86 -19.23 -0.23
C LEU A 173 17.37 -19.01 1.22
N SER A 174 17.97 -19.69 2.19
CA SER A 174 17.66 -19.52 3.61
C SER A 174 17.91 -18.08 4.08
N MET A 175 19.04 -17.49 3.67
CA MET A 175 19.38 -16.11 3.98
C MET A 175 18.43 -15.12 3.28
N ALA A 176 18.11 -15.34 2.01
CA ALA A 176 17.18 -14.49 1.28
C ALA A 176 15.79 -14.45 1.94
N ARG A 177 15.31 -15.60 2.41
CA ARG A 177 14.02 -15.72 3.12
C ARG A 177 14.07 -15.08 4.51
N ASP A 178 15.13 -15.32 5.27
CA ASP A 178 15.33 -14.69 6.58
C ASP A 178 15.37 -13.15 6.46
N LEU A 179 16.05 -12.62 5.44
CA LEU A 179 16.04 -11.18 5.16
C LEU A 179 14.63 -10.68 4.81
N GLN A 180 13.86 -11.44 4.02
CA GLN A 180 12.47 -11.10 3.70
C GLN A 180 11.59 -11.04 4.97
N ASP A 181 11.73 -12.01 5.86
CA ASP A 181 10.98 -12.09 7.10
C ASP A 181 11.34 -10.91 8.04
N GLN A 182 12.63 -10.55 8.12
CA GLN A 182 13.08 -9.39 8.89
C GLN A 182 12.48 -8.08 8.39
N LEU A 183 12.40 -7.88 7.07
CA LEU A 183 11.80 -6.68 6.48
C LEU A 183 10.30 -6.62 6.69
N GLN A 184 9.62 -7.76 6.54
CA GLN A 184 8.21 -7.85 6.84
C GLN A 184 7.95 -7.45 8.30
N ALA A 185 8.78 -7.91 9.25
CA ALA A 185 8.69 -7.52 10.65
C ALA A 185 8.94 -6.02 10.88
N MET A 186 9.71 -5.37 10.01
CA MET A 186 9.95 -3.92 10.01
C MET A 186 8.86 -3.11 9.28
N GLY A 187 7.91 -3.76 8.61
CA GLY A 187 6.86 -3.10 7.83
C GLY A 187 7.27 -2.69 6.41
N THR A 188 8.36 -3.27 5.89
CA THR A 188 8.96 -2.98 4.58
C THR A 188 8.63 -4.02 3.51
#